data_AF-A0AA35UA00-F1
#
_entry.id   AF-A0AA35UA00-F1
#
_cell.length_a   1.000
_cell.length_b   1.000
_cell.length_c   1.000
_cell.angle_alpha   90.00
_cell.angle_beta   90.00
_cell.angle_gamma   90.00
#
_symmetry.space_group_name_H-M   'P 1'
#
loop_
_entity.id
_entity.type
_entity.pdbx_description
1 polymer ?
#
loop_
_entity_poly.entity_id
_entity_poly.type
_entity_poly.pdbx_seq_one_letter_code
_entity_poly.pdbx_strand_id
1 'polypeptide(L)' 'MTGDQKPIRASREVIWHLTCGSCHYYWTYPTMNISEDISGKTFHCPLCGVKSDIMVEDLTTNGQ' A
#
# COMPACT_ATOMS: atom_id res chain seq x y z
N MET A 1 -0.15 46.05 4.34
CA MET A 1 0.41 45.01 3.45
C MET A 1 0.00 43.66 4.01
N THR A 2 -1.21 43.17 3.69
CA THR A 2 -1.61 41.81 4.04
C THR A 2 -1.03 40.90 2.98
N GLY A 3 0.13 40.30 3.28
CA GLY A 3 0.77 39.34 2.41
C GLY A 3 -0.20 38.18 2.14
N ASP A 4 -0.39 37.86 0.87
CA ASP A 4 -1.25 36.79 0.40
C ASP A 4 -0.71 35.45 0.89
N GLN A 5 -1.18 35.02 2.07
CA GLN A 5 -0.66 33.85 2.75
C GLN A 5 -1.24 32.60 2.07
N LYS A 6 -0.47 32.00 1.17
CA LYS A 6 -0.87 30.78 0.47
C LYS A 6 -1.10 29.64 1.48
N PRO A 7 -2.18 28.85 1.36
CA PRO A 7 -2.47 27.78 2.29
C PRO A 7 -1.46 26.63 2.16
N ILE A 8 -1.06 26.05 3.29
CA ILE A 8 -0.33 24.77 3.34
C ILE A 8 -1.30 23.66 2.96
N ARG A 9 -0.90 22.77 2.04
CA ARG A 9 -1.69 21.61 1.61
C ARG A 9 -1.04 20.32 2.10
N ALA A 10 -1.86 19.38 2.57
CA ALA A 10 -1.43 18.05 2.98
C ALA A 10 -2.25 16.99 2.24
N SER A 11 -1.65 15.84 1.99
CA SER A 11 -2.26 14.66 1.38
C SER A 11 -1.88 13.44 2.21
N ARG A 12 -2.82 12.51 2.41
CA ARG A 12 -2.60 11.27 3.13
C ARG A 12 -2.76 10.09 2.17
N GLU A 13 -1.80 9.18 2.19
CA GLU A 13 -1.84 7.92 1.47
C GLU A 13 -1.65 6.73 2.41
N VAL A 14 -2.09 5.57 1.96
CA VAL A 14 -1.78 4.25 2.52
C VAL A 14 -0.89 3.54 1.52
N ILE A 15 0.24 2.99 1.99
CA ILE A 15 1.16 2.23 1.15
C ILE A 15 1.16 0.79 1.63
N TRP A 16 0.76 -0.12 0.75
CA TRP A 16 0.86 -1.55 0.99
C TRP A 16 2.19 -2.08 0.48
N HIS A 17 2.82 -2.92 1.29
CA HIS A 17 4.07 -3.59 0.97
C HIS A 17 3.76 -5.03 0.57
N LEU A 18 4.11 -5.42 -0.65
CA LEU A 18 3.78 -6.72 -1.21
C LEU A 18 5.05 -7.50 -1.52
N THR A 19 5.01 -8.81 -1.24
CA THR A 19 6.10 -9.74 -1.56
C THR A 19 5.53 -10.91 -2.35
N CYS A 20 6.15 -11.24 -3.48
CA CYS A 20 5.71 -12.35 -4.31
C CYS A 20 6.02 -13.67 -3.59
N GLY A 21 4.99 -14.49 -3.36
CA GLY A 21 5.18 -15.84 -2.79
C GLY A 21 5.96 -16.81 -3.70
N SER A 22 6.13 -16.50 -4.99
CA SER A 22 6.82 -17.38 -5.95
C SER A 22 8.28 -16.99 -6.21
N CYS A 23 8.57 -15.71 -6.47
CA CYS A 23 9.92 -15.25 -6.80
C CYS A 23 10.52 -14.31 -5.76
N HIS A 24 9.81 -14.04 -4.67
CA HIS A 24 10.22 -13.15 -3.57
C HIS A 24 10.50 -11.70 -3.98
N TYR A 25 10.09 -11.30 -5.18
CA TYR A 25 10.15 -9.91 -5.60
C TYR A 25 9.23 -9.05 -4.73
N TYR A 26 9.76 -7.93 -4.26
CA TYR A 26 9.06 -6.96 -3.44
C TYR A 26 8.62 -5.75 -4.28
N TRP A 27 7.41 -5.26 -4.03
CA TRP A 27 6.91 -4.01 -4.62
C TRP A 27 5.90 -3.33 -3.68
N THR A 28 5.50 -2.10 -4.03
CA THR A 28 4.53 -1.32 -3.27
C THR A 28 3.27 -1.01 -4.08
N TYR A 29 2.15 -0.88 -3.38
CA TYR A 29 0.87 -0.41 -3.93
C TYR A 29 0.37 0.77 -3.09
N PRO A 30 0.59 2.03 -3.54
CA PRO A 30 0.09 3.22 -2.87
C PRO A 30 -1.36 3.51 -3.25
N THR A 31 -2.15 3.99 -2.29
CA THR A 31 -3.52 4.47 -2.50
C THR A 31 -3.81 5.71 -1.65
N MET A 32 -4.60 6.64 -2.18
CA MET A 32 -5.14 7.78 -1.44
C MET A 32 -6.43 7.41 -0.68
N ASN A 33 -6.99 6.23 -0.94
CA ASN A 33 -8.21 5.76 -0.28
C ASN A 33 -7.87 5.07 1.04
N ILE A 34 -8.07 5.79 2.14
CA ILE A 34 -7.69 5.34 3.50
C ILE A 34 -8.49 4.11 3.96
N SER A 35 -9.71 3.93 3.44
CA SER A 35 -10.57 2.77 3.78
C SER A 35 -10.42 1.61 2.79
N GLU A 36 -9.45 1.67 1.87
CA GLU A 36 -9.23 0.61 0.92
C GLU A 36 -8.59 -0.60 1.61
N ASP A 37 -9.42 -1.62 1.85
CA ASP A 37 -8.97 -2.96 2.18
C ASP A 37 -8.58 -3.69 0.89
N ILE A 38 -7.35 -4.18 0.84
CA ILE A 38 -6.86 -4.97 -0.29
C ILE A 38 -6.99 -6.48 -0.05
N SER A 39 -7.46 -6.90 1.13
CA SER A 39 -7.71 -8.32 1.43
C SER A 39 -8.61 -8.94 0.37
N GLY A 40 -8.16 -10.04 -0.23
CA GLY A 40 -8.90 -10.73 -1.30
C GLY A 40 -8.79 -10.10 -2.69
N LYS A 41 -7.99 -9.03 -2.87
CA LYS A 41 -7.60 -8.58 -4.22
C LYS A 41 -6.58 -9.53 -4.83
N THR A 42 -6.66 -9.68 -6.15
CA THR A 42 -5.67 -10.43 -6.92
C THR A 42 -4.65 -9.48 -7.55
N PHE A 43 -3.37 -9.81 -7.42
CA PHE A 43 -2.27 -9.06 -8.03
C PHE A 43 -1.48 -9.93 -9.01
N HIS A 44 -0.86 -9.26 -9.99
CA HIS A 44 0.16 -9.85 -10.85
C HIS A 44 1.54 -9.42 -10.34
N CYS A 45 2.44 -10.38 -10.11
CA CYS A 45 3.83 -10.05 -9.77
C CYS A 45 4.50 -9.33 -10.97
N PRO A 46 5.06 -8.13 -10.76
CA PRO A 46 5.71 -7.38 -11.85
C PRO A 46 6.94 -8.08 -12.44
N LEU A 47 7.59 -8.96 -11.66
CA LEU A 47 8.82 -9.64 -12.10
C LEU A 47 8.53 -10.97 -12.83
N CYS A 48 7.78 -11.88 -12.21
CA CYS A 48 7.57 -13.23 -12.76
C CYS A 48 6.19 -13.45 -13.39
N GLY A 49 5.29 -12.47 -13.32
CA GLY A 49 3.96 -12.52 -13.93
C GLY A 49 2.93 -13.40 -13.21
N VAL A 50 3.30 -14.10 -12.12
CA VAL A 50 2.36 -14.93 -11.37
C VAL A 50 1.18 -14.10 -10.88
N LYS A 51 -0.03 -14.64 -11.04
CA LYS A 51 -1.29 -14.05 -10.57
C LYS A 51 -1.73 -14.79 -9.31
N SER A 52 -1.93 -14.07 -8.20
CA SER A 52 -2.36 -14.68 -6.95
C SER A 52 -3.14 -13.69 -6.08
N ASP A 53 -4.00 -14.23 -5.22
CA ASP A 53 -4.75 -13.45 -4.24
C ASP A 53 -3.83 -13.04 -3.10
N ILE A 54 -3.99 -11.81 -2.60
CA ILE A 54 -3.18 -11.32 -1.50
C ILE A 54 -3.68 -11.88 -0.17
N MET A 55 -2.73 -12.28 0.68
CA MET A 55 -2.96 -12.52 2.10
C MET A 55 -2.34 -11.34 2.85
N VAL A 56 -3.18 -10.54 3.51
CA VAL A 56 -2.70 -9.45 4.36
C VAL A 56 -2.32 -10.05 5.71
N GLU A 57 -1.05 -9.94 6.08
CA GLU A 57 -0.58 -10.35 7.39
C GLU A 57 -0.79 -9.18 8.38
N ASP A 58 -1.59 -9.42 9.41
CA ASP A 58 -1.70 -8.48 10.53
C ASP A 58 -0.42 -8.50 11.35
N LEU A 59 0.44 -7.51 11.17
CA LEU A 59 1.67 -7.33 11.96
C LEU A 59 1.40 -6.83 13.40
N THR A 60 0.15 -6.84 13.87
CA THR A 60 -0.27 -6.22 15.14
C THR A 60 -0.26 -7.15 16.36
N THR A 61 0.24 -8.38 16.26
CA THR A 61 0.39 -9.25 17.45
C THR A 61 1.80 -9.80 17.60
N ASN A 62 2.71 -8.96 18.13
CA ASN A 62 3.89 -9.37 18.89
C ASN A 62 4.46 -8.19 19.68
N GLY A 63 3.64 -7.58 20.55
CA GLY A 63 4.09 -6.46 21.36
C GLY A 63 3.05 -5.87 22.30
N GLN A 64 2.40 -6.70 23.13
CA GLN A 64 1.87 -6.30 24.44
C GLN A 64 1.58 -7.52 25.30
#